data_AF-A0A519YQJ0-F1
#
_entry.id   AF-A0A519YQJ0-F1
#
_cell.length_a   1.000
_cell.length_b   1.000
_cell.length_c   1.000
_cell.angle_alpha   90.00
_cell.angle_beta   90.00
_cell.angle_gamma   90.00
#
_symmetry.space_group_name_H-M   'P 1'
#
loop_
_entity.id
_entity.type
_entity.pdbx_description
1 polymer ?
#
loop_
_entity_poly.entity_id
_entity_poly.type
_entity_poly.pdbx_seq_one_letter_code
_entity_poly.pdbx_strand_id
1 'polypeptide(L)'
;MPSYMIVGGYPNSWSSWLGATFIGMFPTPANVLIALMLGFYVLMRVLNVNRWVSFFGSVAYAFSSSGLLFLEAGHISKIIAIAFAPGVLAGFIAVFRGRYWLGIALTTLFMGLQIYANHPQITYYLFFLLGFYVIFESYLHVKKSNFSGLLKAYAIILVCITIGVGTRGMYLWNTLVYTKETTRGKSELTLGNINRSSDGLDRDYAFGQNYAFSKLETLTFLAPNFLGGSSNGNLGANSETYKMMVGQGIDAGTALNFSSNLPLYFGPQGYTSGAFYSGILILFFFLLSLFIVKDGLKYVLLATSVIYLFIAWGSYFSGFNYFMFDYFPYFNKFRDSKMILTLLHLCLVLGA
;
A
#
# COMPACT_ATOMS: atom_id res chain seq x y z
N MET A 1 -18.20 7.46 -16.00
CA MET A 1 -17.03 8.33 -15.77
C MET A 1 -16.83 9.23 -16.99
N PRO A 2 -16.52 10.51 -16.83
CA PRO A 2 -16.28 11.44 -17.94
C PRO A 2 -15.09 11.02 -18.80
N SER A 3 -15.08 11.40 -20.09
CA SER A 3 -14.00 11.03 -21.03
C SER A 3 -12.62 11.56 -20.59
N TYR A 4 -12.58 12.75 -19.98
CA TYR A 4 -11.35 13.34 -19.43
C TYR A 4 -10.76 12.56 -18.25
N MET A 5 -11.52 11.64 -17.63
CA MET A 5 -11.04 10.71 -16.60
C MET A 5 -10.49 9.40 -17.16
N ILE A 6 -10.83 9.07 -18.41
CA ILE A 6 -10.55 7.76 -19.01
C ILE A 6 -9.47 7.89 -20.08
N VAL A 7 -9.62 8.84 -21.01
CA VAL A 7 -8.79 9.00 -22.22
C VAL A 7 -8.05 10.36 -22.24
N GLY A 8 -8.21 11.17 -21.18
CA GLY A 8 -7.53 12.46 -21.08
C GLY A 8 -6.01 12.32 -21.15
N GLY A 9 -5.40 12.85 -22.22
CA GLY A 9 -3.95 12.93 -22.36
C GLY A 9 -3.37 14.10 -21.56
N TYR A 10 -2.21 13.88 -20.94
CA TYR A 10 -1.46 14.92 -20.21
C TYR A 10 -0.09 15.14 -20.86
N PRO A 11 -0.02 15.78 -22.04
CA PRO A 11 1.20 15.81 -22.86
C PRO A 11 2.38 16.53 -22.18
N ASN A 12 2.09 17.51 -21.33
CA ASN A 12 3.12 18.28 -20.62
C ASN A 12 3.55 17.66 -19.28
N SER A 13 3.08 16.44 -18.96
CA SER A 13 3.39 15.77 -17.70
C SER A 13 4.60 14.87 -17.85
N TRP A 14 5.78 15.35 -17.43
CA TRP A 14 7.00 14.55 -17.47
C TRP A 14 6.89 13.24 -16.69
N SER A 15 6.15 13.23 -15.57
CA SER A 15 5.93 12.03 -14.76
C SER A 15 5.08 11.01 -15.49
N SER A 16 4.15 11.47 -16.34
CA SER A 16 3.36 10.59 -17.21
C SER A 16 4.19 9.99 -18.32
N TRP A 17 5.06 10.77 -18.94
CA TRP A 17 5.99 10.26 -19.95
C TRP A 17 6.99 9.26 -19.36
N LEU A 18 7.68 9.61 -18.27
CA LEU A 18 8.63 8.71 -17.61
C LEU A 18 7.95 7.45 -17.08
N GLY A 19 6.83 7.60 -16.38
CA GLY A 19 6.10 6.48 -15.80
C GLY A 19 5.60 5.52 -16.88
N ALA A 20 5.00 6.04 -17.96
CA ALA A 20 4.53 5.22 -19.07
C ALA A 20 5.69 4.53 -19.81
N THR A 21 6.79 5.26 -20.03
CA THR A 21 7.99 4.69 -20.66
C THR A 21 8.55 3.55 -19.82
N PHE A 22 8.78 3.79 -18.53
CA PHE A 22 9.38 2.83 -17.61
C PHE A 22 8.52 1.57 -17.43
N ILE A 23 7.21 1.73 -17.18
CA ILE A 23 6.28 0.60 -17.04
C ILE A 23 6.05 -0.10 -18.39
N GLY A 24 6.18 0.62 -19.50
CA GLY A 24 6.07 0.08 -20.86
C GLY A 24 7.32 -0.66 -21.37
N MET A 25 8.46 -0.62 -20.65
CA MET A 25 9.70 -1.29 -21.10
C MET A 25 9.56 -2.83 -21.17
N PHE A 26 8.69 -3.39 -20.34
CA PHE A 26 8.49 -4.84 -20.22
C PHE A 26 6.98 -5.17 -20.19
N PRO A 27 6.58 -6.38 -20.59
CA PRO A 27 5.21 -6.83 -20.44
C PRO A 27 4.84 -7.06 -18.97
N THR A 28 3.55 -6.93 -18.64
CA THR A 28 2.98 -7.36 -17.35
C THR A 28 3.05 -8.90 -17.26
N PRO A 29 3.48 -9.50 -16.13
CA PRO A 29 3.75 -8.90 -14.81
C PRO A 29 5.19 -8.39 -14.58
N ALA A 30 6.12 -8.62 -15.51
CA ALA A 30 7.54 -8.35 -15.30
C ALA A 30 7.85 -6.87 -15.03
N ASN A 31 7.20 -5.95 -15.74
CA ASN A 31 7.34 -4.50 -15.52
C ASN A 31 7.08 -4.07 -14.07
N VAL A 32 5.98 -4.55 -13.48
CA VAL A 32 5.55 -4.19 -12.13
C VAL A 32 6.49 -4.77 -11.08
N LEU A 33 6.92 -6.03 -11.25
CA LEU A 33 7.88 -6.67 -10.34
C LEU A 33 9.24 -5.95 -10.38
N ILE A 34 9.74 -5.62 -11.58
CA ILE A 34 10.97 -4.86 -11.75
C ILE A 34 10.85 -3.47 -11.11
N ALA A 35 9.70 -2.80 -11.25
CA ALA A 35 9.44 -1.52 -10.60
C ALA A 35 9.49 -1.61 -9.06
N LEU A 36 8.84 -2.62 -8.47
CA LEU A 36 8.88 -2.88 -7.02
C LEU A 36 10.33 -3.09 -6.54
N MET A 37 11.08 -3.94 -7.25
CA MET A 37 12.47 -4.23 -6.92
C MET A 37 13.34 -2.97 -7.02
N LEU A 38 13.20 -2.19 -8.10
CA LEU A 38 14.01 -0.98 -8.30
C LEU A 38 13.71 0.09 -7.25
N GLY A 39 12.43 0.33 -6.95
CA GLY A 39 12.05 1.30 -5.91
C GLY A 39 12.68 0.97 -4.56
N PHE A 40 12.54 -0.27 -4.11
CA PHE A 40 13.13 -0.72 -2.84
C PHE A 40 14.67 -0.75 -2.87
N TYR A 41 15.26 -1.16 -3.99
CA TYR A 41 16.72 -1.15 -4.14
C TYR A 41 17.29 0.26 -4.00
N VAL A 42 16.68 1.27 -4.63
CA VAL A 42 17.09 2.68 -4.50
C VAL A 42 17.09 3.12 -3.03
N LEU A 43 16.03 2.80 -2.28
CA LEU A 43 15.94 3.09 -0.84
C LEU A 43 17.10 2.46 -0.06
N MET A 44 17.38 1.18 -0.29
CA MET A 44 18.47 0.46 0.37
C MET A 44 19.84 1.05 0.03
N ARG A 45 20.04 1.51 -1.22
CA ARG A 45 21.26 2.23 -1.63
C ARG A 45 21.41 3.57 -0.92
N VAL A 46 20.32 4.32 -0.75
CA VAL A 46 20.34 5.58 0.00
C VAL A 46 20.70 5.35 1.47
N LEU A 47 20.28 4.22 2.05
CA LEU A 47 20.65 3.81 3.40
C LEU A 47 22.07 3.26 3.53
N ASN A 48 22.83 3.18 2.42
CA ASN A 48 24.19 2.62 2.35
C ASN A 48 24.26 1.13 2.73
N VAL A 49 23.19 0.36 2.50
CA VAL A 49 23.19 -1.08 2.71
C VAL A 49 24.04 -1.77 1.62
N ASN A 50 24.65 -2.92 1.92
CA ASN A 50 25.43 -3.70 0.96
C ASN A 50 24.58 -4.09 -0.26
N ARG A 51 25.17 -4.04 -1.47
CA ARG A 51 24.48 -4.34 -2.76
C ARG A 51 23.74 -5.68 -2.79
N TRP A 52 24.30 -6.72 -2.20
CA TRP A 52 23.70 -8.05 -2.19
C TRP A 52 22.48 -8.09 -1.26
N VAL A 53 22.60 -7.51 -0.08
CA VAL A 53 21.48 -7.37 0.86
C VAL A 53 20.38 -6.48 0.26
N SER A 54 20.77 -5.39 -0.43
CA SER A 54 19.82 -4.54 -1.15
C SER A 54 19.08 -5.31 -2.25
N PHE A 55 19.75 -6.20 -2.97
CA PHE A 55 19.15 -7.04 -4.01
C PHE A 55 18.19 -8.08 -3.41
N PHE A 56 18.62 -8.83 -2.39
CA PHE A 56 17.73 -9.83 -1.76
C PHE A 56 16.54 -9.17 -1.04
N GLY A 57 16.75 -8.03 -0.40
CA GLY A 57 15.67 -7.24 0.20
C GLY A 57 14.67 -6.74 -0.84
N SER A 58 15.14 -6.31 -2.02
CA SER A 58 14.23 -5.86 -3.08
C SER A 58 13.44 -7.01 -3.73
N VAL A 59 14.05 -8.20 -3.88
CA VAL A 59 13.32 -9.43 -4.24
C VAL A 59 12.25 -9.73 -3.20
N ALA A 60 12.62 -9.72 -1.92
CA ALA A 60 11.70 -10.02 -0.83
C ALA A 60 10.50 -9.04 -0.79
N TYR A 61 10.75 -7.76 -1.07
CA TYR A 61 9.71 -6.74 -1.20
C TYR A 61 8.78 -6.96 -2.40
N ALA A 62 9.33 -7.31 -3.56
CA ALA A 62 8.55 -7.47 -4.78
C ALA A 62 7.66 -8.71 -4.76
N PHE A 63 8.10 -9.78 -4.11
CA PHE A 63 7.41 -11.08 -4.04
C PHE A 63 6.55 -11.24 -2.77
N SER A 64 5.93 -10.15 -2.32
CA SER A 64 4.90 -10.22 -1.28
C SER A 64 3.63 -10.90 -1.78
N SER A 65 2.97 -11.72 -0.95
CA SER A 65 1.74 -12.38 -1.38
C SER A 65 0.65 -11.36 -1.70
N SER A 66 0.53 -10.30 -0.90
CA SER A 66 -0.47 -9.25 -1.12
C SER A 66 -0.24 -8.50 -2.44
N GLY A 67 1.01 -8.22 -2.80
CA GLY A 67 1.37 -7.63 -4.09
C GLY A 67 0.98 -8.53 -5.27
N LEU A 68 1.28 -9.83 -5.17
CA LEU A 68 0.93 -10.81 -6.21
C LEU A 68 -0.58 -11.00 -6.35
N LEU A 69 -1.33 -11.05 -5.23
CA LEU A 69 -2.79 -11.13 -5.25
C LEU A 69 -3.43 -9.92 -5.94
N PHE A 70 -2.92 -8.72 -5.68
CA PHE A 70 -3.40 -7.52 -6.39
C PHE A 70 -3.02 -7.54 -7.87
N LEU A 71 -1.92 -8.19 -8.24
CA LEU A 71 -1.45 -8.26 -9.62
C LEU A 71 -2.33 -9.19 -10.43
N GLU A 72 -2.64 -10.35 -9.86
CA GLU A 72 -3.59 -11.32 -10.40
C GLU A 72 -4.99 -10.71 -10.56
N ALA A 73 -5.44 -9.93 -9.57
CA ALA A 73 -6.72 -9.22 -9.63
C ALA A 73 -6.75 -8.02 -10.60
N GLY A 74 -5.64 -7.70 -11.28
CA GLY A 74 -5.57 -6.61 -12.26
C GLY A 74 -5.48 -5.20 -11.64
N HIS A 75 -5.20 -5.07 -10.34
CA HIS A 75 -5.07 -3.78 -9.65
C HIS A 75 -3.68 -3.14 -9.87
N ILE A 76 -3.29 -2.97 -11.13
CA ILE A 76 -1.93 -2.56 -11.53
C ILE A 76 -1.55 -1.18 -10.99
N SER A 77 -2.46 -0.19 -11.04
CA SER A 77 -2.20 1.19 -10.54
C SER A 77 -1.78 1.21 -9.07
N LYS A 78 -2.39 0.35 -8.25
CA LYS A 78 -2.06 0.18 -6.84
C LYS A 78 -0.62 -0.30 -6.65
N ILE A 79 -0.22 -1.30 -7.42
CA ILE A 79 1.10 -1.92 -7.27
C ILE A 79 2.19 -1.00 -7.79
N ILE A 80 1.92 -0.25 -8.86
CA ILE A 80 2.82 0.81 -9.32
C ILE A 80 2.99 1.88 -8.23
N ALA A 81 1.93 2.26 -7.52
CA ALA A 81 2.03 3.21 -6.40
C ALA A 81 2.82 2.63 -5.22
N ILE A 82 2.73 1.32 -4.97
CA ILE A 82 3.54 0.63 -3.96
C ILE A 82 5.01 0.61 -4.42
N ALA A 83 5.29 0.36 -5.70
CA ALA A 83 6.64 0.33 -6.25
C ALA A 83 7.40 1.65 -6.11
N PHE A 84 6.73 2.79 -6.24
CA PHE A 84 7.38 4.09 -6.14
C PHE A 84 7.48 4.63 -4.71
N ALA A 85 6.69 4.11 -3.76
CA ALA A 85 6.68 4.53 -2.36
C ALA A 85 8.06 4.46 -1.67
N PRO A 86 8.88 3.39 -1.80
CA PRO A 86 10.22 3.35 -1.21
C PRO A 86 11.13 4.46 -1.73
N GLY A 87 11.01 4.82 -3.02
CA GLY A 87 11.81 5.88 -3.63
C GLY A 87 11.47 7.27 -3.08
N VAL A 88 10.20 7.53 -2.75
CA VAL A 88 9.79 8.77 -2.05
C VAL A 88 10.44 8.83 -0.67
N LEU A 89 10.36 7.74 0.10
CA LEU A 89 11.01 7.64 1.41
C LEU A 89 12.53 7.83 1.31
N ALA A 90 13.16 7.26 0.27
CA ALA A 90 14.58 7.42 0.01
C ALA A 90 14.96 8.90 -0.20
N GLY A 91 14.14 9.65 -0.95
CA GLY A 91 14.31 11.08 -1.12
C GLY A 91 14.25 11.86 0.19
N PHE A 92 13.25 11.59 1.02
CA PHE A 92 13.11 12.22 2.34
C PHE A 92 14.32 11.92 3.23
N ILE A 93 14.74 10.66 3.29
CA ILE A 93 15.92 10.23 4.07
C ILE A 93 17.18 10.95 3.59
N ALA A 94 17.36 11.12 2.28
CA ALA A 94 18.50 11.83 1.74
C ALA A 94 18.51 13.32 2.13
N VAL A 95 17.36 13.99 2.11
CA VAL A 95 17.23 15.40 2.53
C VAL A 95 17.58 15.56 4.01
N PHE A 96 16.97 14.79 4.91
CA PHE A 96 17.23 14.89 6.35
C PHE A 96 18.65 14.49 6.75
N ARG A 97 19.32 13.64 5.95
CA ARG A 97 20.75 13.32 6.11
C ARG A 97 21.69 14.32 5.43
N GLY A 98 21.20 15.46 4.94
CA GLY A 98 22.00 16.54 4.35
C GLY A 98 22.47 16.32 2.90
N ARG A 99 22.07 15.22 2.25
CA ARG A 99 22.37 14.96 0.82
C ARG A 99 21.33 15.62 -0.07
N TYR A 100 21.28 16.96 -0.02
CA TYR A 100 20.18 17.75 -0.58
C TYR A 100 19.95 17.51 -2.07
N TRP A 101 20.99 17.48 -2.92
CA TRP A 101 20.82 17.27 -4.36
C TRP A 101 20.21 15.91 -4.70
N LEU A 102 20.70 14.86 -4.03
CA LEU A 102 20.16 13.51 -4.19
C LEU A 102 18.73 13.44 -3.64
N GLY A 103 18.47 14.07 -2.51
CA GLY A 103 17.13 14.16 -1.91
C GLY A 103 16.13 14.92 -2.79
N ILE A 104 16.54 16.02 -3.41
CA ILE A 104 15.73 16.80 -4.36
C ILE A 104 15.37 15.94 -5.56
N ALA A 105 16.38 15.32 -6.19
CA ALA A 105 16.19 14.48 -7.36
C ALA A 105 15.23 13.31 -7.08
N LEU A 106 15.49 12.54 -6.01
CA LEU A 106 14.67 11.37 -5.68
C LEU A 106 13.26 11.77 -5.23
N THR A 107 13.11 12.76 -4.35
CA THR A 107 11.79 13.16 -3.86
C THR A 107 10.92 13.69 -4.98
N THR A 108 11.47 14.54 -5.84
CA THR A 108 10.71 15.12 -6.97
C THR A 108 10.34 14.04 -7.99
N LEU A 109 11.31 13.18 -8.37
CA LEU A 109 11.11 12.08 -9.31
C LEU A 109 10.05 11.10 -8.81
N PHE A 110 10.26 10.52 -7.63
CA PHE A 110 9.37 9.48 -7.12
C PHE A 110 8.02 10.04 -6.67
N MET A 111 7.93 11.28 -6.19
CA MET A 111 6.63 11.89 -5.91
C MET A 111 5.84 12.12 -7.21
N GLY A 112 6.50 12.58 -8.28
CA GLY A 112 5.87 12.67 -9.60
C GLY A 112 5.36 11.31 -10.10
N LEU A 113 6.19 10.27 -9.99
CA LEU A 113 5.82 8.90 -10.36
C LEU A 113 4.71 8.31 -9.45
N GLN A 114 4.69 8.66 -8.17
CA GLN A 114 3.65 8.27 -7.21
C GLN A 114 2.28 8.84 -7.62
N ILE A 115 2.25 10.08 -8.10
CA ILE A 115 1.02 10.71 -8.60
C ILE A 115 0.64 10.15 -9.98
N TYR A 116 1.62 9.82 -10.83
CA TYR A 116 1.39 9.10 -12.08
C TYR A 116 0.71 7.75 -11.87
N ALA A 117 1.12 7.00 -10.84
CA ALA A 117 0.52 5.71 -10.50
C ALA A 117 -0.99 5.79 -10.23
N ASN A 118 -1.50 6.99 -9.93
CA ASN A 118 -2.91 7.29 -9.87
C ASN A 118 -3.70 6.42 -8.87
N HIS A 119 -3.14 6.25 -7.67
CA HIS A 119 -3.82 5.56 -6.58
C HIS A 119 -3.80 6.40 -5.29
N PRO A 120 -4.70 7.40 -5.17
CA PRO A 120 -4.67 8.39 -4.08
C PRO A 120 -4.67 7.77 -2.68
N GLN A 121 -5.34 6.63 -2.48
CA GLN A 121 -5.41 5.97 -1.18
C GLN A 121 -4.06 5.39 -0.71
N ILE A 122 -3.24 4.82 -1.61
CA ILE A 122 -1.92 4.28 -1.25
C ILE A 122 -0.96 5.44 -1.01
N THR A 123 -1.02 6.47 -1.86
CA THR A 123 -0.25 7.71 -1.66
C THR A 123 -0.60 8.40 -0.35
N TYR A 124 -1.88 8.44 0.02
CA TYR A 124 -2.34 8.96 1.30
C TYR A 124 -1.78 8.14 2.46
N TYR A 125 -1.83 6.80 2.38
CA TYR A 125 -1.27 5.95 3.42
C TYR A 125 0.25 6.07 3.55
N LEU A 126 0.98 6.30 2.45
CA LEU A 126 2.41 6.57 2.46
C LEU A 126 2.76 7.81 3.31
N PHE A 127 1.90 8.83 3.34
CA PHE A 127 2.14 10.02 4.16
C PHE A 127 2.14 9.74 5.68
N PHE A 128 1.54 8.66 6.17
CA PHE A 128 1.72 8.26 7.57
C PHE A 128 3.16 7.84 7.86
N LEU A 129 3.76 7.02 6.99
CA LEU A 129 5.16 6.61 7.11
C LEU A 129 6.10 7.83 6.99
N LEU A 130 5.88 8.67 5.98
CA LEU A 130 6.66 9.90 5.79
C LEU A 130 6.48 10.87 6.98
N GLY A 131 5.26 10.99 7.51
CA GLY A 131 4.93 11.82 8.65
C GLY A 131 5.65 11.38 9.92
N PHE A 132 5.60 10.08 10.26
CA PHE A 132 6.36 9.55 11.38
C PHE A 132 7.87 9.70 11.20
N TYR A 133 8.38 9.49 9.99
CA TYR A 133 9.79 9.71 9.68
C TYR A 133 10.20 11.18 9.88
N VAL A 134 9.41 12.12 9.36
CA VAL A 134 9.63 13.57 9.52
C VAL A 134 9.58 13.96 10.99
N ILE A 135 8.58 13.52 11.76
CA ILE A 135 8.47 13.81 13.20
C ILE A 135 9.71 13.31 13.95
N PHE A 136 10.15 12.09 13.63
CA PHE A 136 11.34 11.50 14.25
C PHE A 136 12.62 12.28 13.92
N GLU A 137 12.85 12.62 12.64
CA GLU A 137 14.02 13.40 12.24
C GLU A 137 13.98 14.82 12.80
N SER A 138 12.81 15.45 12.88
CA SER A 138 12.62 16.74 13.53
C SER A 138 13.02 16.70 15.00
N TYR A 139 12.59 15.66 15.74
CA TYR A 139 13.02 15.44 17.11
C TYR A 139 14.55 15.33 17.22
N LEU A 140 15.20 14.56 16.33
CA LEU A 140 16.66 14.42 16.33
C LEU A 140 17.38 15.75 16.03
N HIS A 141 16.87 16.55 15.09
CA HIS A 141 17.45 17.84 14.74
C HIS A 141 17.31 18.85 15.89
N VAL A 142 16.13 18.92 16.53
CA VAL A 142 15.89 19.77 17.70
C VAL A 142 16.81 19.35 18.86
N LYS A 143 16.94 18.05 19.12
CA LYS A 143 17.84 17.53 20.17
C LYS A 143 19.31 17.87 19.93
N LYS A 144 19.73 17.96 18.66
CA LYS A 144 21.08 18.37 18.26
C LYS A 144 21.23 19.89 18.06
N SER A 145 20.19 20.67 18.36
CA SER A 145 20.14 22.13 18.13
C SER A 145 20.42 22.55 16.66
N ASN A 146 20.16 21.65 15.69
CA ASN A 146 20.37 21.91 14.27
C ASN A 146 19.08 22.45 13.60
N PHE A 147 18.64 23.63 14.01
CA PHE A 147 17.41 24.25 13.50
C PHE A 147 17.54 24.69 12.03
N SER A 148 18.74 25.12 11.61
CA SER A 148 18.97 25.57 10.24
C SER A 148 18.89 24.40 9.25
N GLY A 149 19.45 23.23 9.59
CA GLY A 149 19.31 22.01 8.82
C GLY A 149 17.85 21.55 8.73
N LEU A 150 17.12 21.64 9.84
CA LEU A 150 15.70 21.30 9.90
C LEU A 150 14.85 22.17 8.96
N LEU A 151 15.00 23.49 9.05
CA LEU A 151 14.25 24.43 8.21
C LEU A 151 14.58 24.24 6.72
N LYS A 152 15.86 24.02 6.39
CA LYS A 152 16.29 23.69 5.02
C LYS A 152 15.64 22.40 4.52
N ALA A 153 15.60 21.35 5.35
CA ALA A 153 14.98 20.08 4.99
C ALA A 153 13.48 20.24 4.68
N TYR A 154 12.75 20.95 5.55
CA TYR A 154 11.33 21.25 5.32
C TYR A 154 11.10 22.06 4.05
N ALA A 155 11.89 23.11 3.82
CA ALA A 155 11.77 23.94 2.62
C ALA A 155 12.02 23.12 1.34
N ILE A 156 13.06 22.29 1.34
CA ILE A 156 13.40 21.42 0.21
C ILE A 156 12.27 20.42 -0.06
N ILE A 157 11.79 19.72 0.98
CA ILE A 157 10.72 18.73 0.84
C ILE A 157 9.44 19.40 0.32
N LEU A 158 9.06 20.56 0.87
CA LEU A 158 7.87 21.29 0.44
C LEU A 158 7.95 21.64 -1.06
N VAL A 159 9.09 22.17 -1.52
CA VAL A 159 9.32 22.47 -2.94
C VAL A 159 9.24 21.19 -3.79
N CYS A 160 9.89 20.11 -3.38
CA CYS A 160 9.90 18.85 -4.12
C CYS A 160 8.50 18.21 -4.22
N ILE A 161 7.72 18.22 -3.13
CA ILE A 161 6.33 17.74 -3.12
C ILE A 161 5.49 18.61 -4.06
N THR A 162 5.65 19.93 -3.99
CA THR A 162 4.87 20.87 -4.82
C THR A 162 5.15 20.63 -6.30
N ILE A 163 6.42 20.49 -6.68
CA ILE A 163 6.82 20.18 -8.07
C ILE A 163 6.29 18.79 -8.47
N GLY A 164 6.52 17.77 -7.65
CA GLY A 164 6.11 16.38 -7.92
C GLY A 164 4.60 16.22 -8.09
N VAL A 165 3.80 16.81 -7.19
CA VAL A 165 2.34 16.84 -7.28
C VAL A 165 1.88 17.70 -8.47
N GLY A 166 2.54 18.83 -8.71
CA GLY A 166 2.25 19.75 -9.81
C GLY A 166 2.37 19.10 -11.20
N THR A 167 3.21 18.06 -11.35
CA THR A 167 3.41 17.34 -12.63
C THR A 167 2.12 16.79 -13.24
N ARG A 168 1.10 16.53 -12.43
CA ARG A 168 -0.22 16.06 -12.84
C ARG A 168 -1.34 16.92 -12.24
N GLY A 169 -1.09 18.21 -12.07
CA GLY A 169 -2.06 19.16 -11.51
C GLY A 169 -3.40 19.17 -12.25
N MET A 170 -3.41 19.11 -13.59
CA MET A 170 -4.65 19.06 -14.37
C MET A 170 -5.45 17.77 -14.13
N TYR A 171 -4.76 16.62 -13.98
CA TYR A 171 -5.42 15.37 -13.60
C TYR A 171 -6.08 15.50 -12.23
N LEU A 172 -5.30 15.94 -11.23
CA LEU A 172 -5.79 16.12 -9.85
C LEU A 172 -6.95 17.12 -9.79
N TRP A 173 -6.89 18.21 -10.53
CA TRP A 173 -7.97 19.19 -10.62
C TRP A 173 -9.25 18.57 -11.16
N ASN A 174 -9.16 17.83 -12.28
CA ASN A 174 -10.30 17.12 -12.82
C ASN A 174 -10.83 16.09 -11.80
N THR A 175 -9.95 15.43 -11.03
CA THR A 175 -10.36 14.46 -10.00
C THR A 175 -11.10 15.15 -8.87
N LEU A 176 -10.66 16.34 -8.45
CA LEU A 176 -11.34 17.14 -7.43
C LEU A 176 -12.73 17.58 -7.88
N VAL A 177 -12.89 17.97 -9.14
CA VAL A 177 -14.21 18.29 -9.72
C VAL A 177 -15.08 17.03 -9.76
N TYR A 178 -14.57 15.96 -10.34
CA TYR A 178 -15.34 14.72 -10.52
C TYR A 178 -15.73 14.06 -9.20
N THR A 179 -14.87 14.11 -8.17
CA THR A 179 -15.12 13.46 -6.87
C THR A 179 -16.39 13.98 -6.20
N LYS A 180 -16.74 15.26 -6.43
CA LYS A 180 -17.98 15.87 -5.92
C LYS A 180 -19.24 15.23 -6.49
N GLU A 181 -19.15 14.71 -7.72
CA GLU A 181 -20.24 14.03 -8.43
C GLU A 181 -20.29 12.52 -8.13
N THR A 182 -19.58 12.04 -7.10
CA THR A 182 -19.55 10.63 -6.72
C THR A 182 -20.09 10.42 -5.32
N THR A 183 -20.20 9.16 -4.88
CA THR A 183 -20.52 8.80 -3.49
C THR A 183 -19.53 9.33 -2.46
N ARG A 184 -18.41 9.92 -2.90
CA ARG A 184 -17.42 10.58 -2.02
C ARG A 184 -17.66 12.08 -1.88
N GLY A 185 -18.58 12.66 -2.66
CA GLY A 185 -19.00 14.05 -2.55
C GLY A 185 -19.98 14.26 -1.40
N LYS A 186 -20.57 15.46 -1.34
CA LYS A 186 -21.71 15.72 -0.46
C LYS A 186 -22.97 15.15 -1.08
N SER A 187 -23.81 14.51 -0.27
CA SER A 187 -25.08 13.96 -0.74
C SER A 187 -26.15 15.07 -0.80
N GLU A 188 -26.69 15.35 -1.98
CA GLU A 188 -27.86 16.24 -2.18
C GLU A 188 -29.18 15.58 -1.75
N LEU A 189 -29.19 14.25 -1.56
CA LEU A 189 -30.38 13.49 -1.17
C LEU A 189 -30.55 13.51 0.36
N THR A 190 -31.51 14.29 0.85
CA THR A 190 -31.87 14.42 2.28
C THR A 190 -33.04 13.53 2.73
N LEU A 191 -33.60 12.73 1.82
CA LEU A 191 -34.77 11.90 2.08
C LEU A 191 -34.42 10.62 2.87
N GLY A 192 -34.68 10.67 4.18
CA GLY A 192 -35.25 9.57 4.97
C GLY A 192 -34.38 8.35 5.31
N ASN A 193 -33.11 8.28 4.93
CA ASN A 193 -32.25 7.15 5.30
C ASN A 193 -31.29 7.53 6.44
N ILE A 194 -31.57 7.01 7.63
CA ILE A 194 -31.03 7.45 8.93
C ILE A 194 -29.49 7.18 9.07
N ASN A 195 -28.88 6.45 8.13
CA ASN A 195 -27.49 6.01 8.23
C ASN A 195 -26.57 6.44 7.07
N ARG A 196 -26.99 7.35 6.17
CA ARG A 196 -26.11 7.86 5.11
C ARG A 196 -25.34 9.10 5.57
N SER A 197 -24.02 9.08 5.39
CA SER A 197 -23.18 10.24 5.70
C SER A 197 -23.48 11.40 4.72
N SER A 198 -23.50 12.63 5.23
CA SER A 198 -23.76 13.82 4.42
C SER A 198 -22.57 14.25 3.56
N ASP A 199 -21.35 13.81 3.91
CA ASP A 199 -20.11 14.10 3.21
C ASP A 199 -19.12 12.93 3.35
N GLY A 200 -18.80 12.26 2.24
CA GLY A 200 -17.91 11.09 2.22
C GLY A 200 -18.65 9.75 2.13
N LEU A 201 -17.92 8.66 2.33
CA LEU A 201 -18.48 7.32 2.28
C LEU A 201 -19.21 6.96 3.57
N ASP A 202 -20.10 5.97 3.49
CA ASP A 202 -20.71 5.39 4.68
C ASP A 202 -19.70 4.47 5.41
N ARG A 203 -19.75 4.45 6.75
CA ARG A 203 -18.82 3.63 7.57
C ARG A 203 -18.93 2.14 7.24
N ASP A 204 -20.14 1.64 7.07
CA ASP A 204 -20.39 0.24 6.73
C ASP A 204 -19.80 -0.12 5.36
N TYR A 205 -19.83 0.82 4.43
CA TYR A 205 -19.20 0.64 3.13
C TYR A 205 -17.67 0.73 3.18
N ALA A 206 -17.13 1.63 4.02
CA ALA A 206 -15.69 1.82 4.15
C ALA A 206 -15.00 0.68 4.91
N PHE A 207 -15.65 0.18 5.97
CA PHE A 207 -15.10 -0.78 6.94
C PHE A 207 -15.85 -2.11 6.99
N GLY A 208 -16.76 -2.38 6.07
CA GLY A 208 -17.50 -3.64 6.00
C GLY A 208 -16.56 -4.86 5.99
N GLN A 209 -17.10 -6.04 6.29
CA GLN A 209 -16.32 -7.27 6.49
C GLN A 209 -15.47 -7.69 5.28
N ASN A 210 -15.76 -7.18 4.06
CA ASN A 210 -14.94 -7.40 2.88
C ASN A 210 -13.67 -6.54 2.83
N TYR A 211 -13.63 -5.47 3.63
CA TYR A 211 -12.68 -4.37 3.58
C TYR A 211 -11.87 -4.20 4.88
N ALA A 212 -12.30 -4.86 5.95
CA ALA A 212 -11.63 -4.91 7.24
C ALA A 212 -10.84 -6.21 7.41
N PHE A 213 -9.69 -6.12 8.07
CA PHE A 213 -8.83 -7.25 8.42
C PHE A 213 -9.11 -7.67 9.86
N SER A 214 -9.47 -8.90 10.14
CA SER A 214 -9.66 -9.34 11.52
C SER A 214 -8.33 -9.41 12.27
N LYS A 215 -8.38 -9.21 13.59
CA LYS A 215 -7.22 -9.35 14.47
C LYS A 215 -6.56 -10.72 14.32
N LEU A 216 -7.36 -11.79 14.19
CA LEU A 216 -6.87 -13.15 13.98
C LEU A 216 -6.15 -13.33 12.64
N GLU A 217 -6.51 -12.56 11.61
CA GLU A 217 -5.85 -12.63 10.32
C GLU A 217 -4.43 -12.09 10.35
N THR A 218 -4.05 -11.34 11.39
CA THR A 218 -2.66 -10.94 11.63
C THR A 218 -1.73 -12.16 11.73
N LEU A 219 -2.26 -13.32 12.16
CA LEU A 219 -1.50 -14.58 12.21
C LEU A 219 -1.17 -15.13 10.81
N THR A 220 -1.87 -14.65 9.77
CA THR A 220 -1.52 -14.97 8.37
C THR A 220 -0.17 -14.42 7.96
N PHE A 221 0.42 -13.49 8.72
CA PHE A 221 1.79 -13.05 8.53
C PHE A 221 2.78 -14.17 8.89
N LEU A 222 2.47 -15.01 9.89
CA LEU A 222 3.33 -16.12 10.30
C LEU A 222 3.17 -17.33 9.38
N ALA A 223 1.92 -17.69 9.08
CA ALA A 223 1.57 -18.82 8.22
C ALA A 223 0.48 -18.40 7.24
N PRO A 224 0.71 -18.47 5.91
CA PRO A 224 -0.21 -17.91 4.92
C PRO A 224 -1.63 -18.46 5.09
N ASN A 225 -1.80 -19.78 5.19
CA ASN A 225 -3.14 -20.39 5.27
C ASN A 225 -3.65 -20.57 6.71
N PHE A 226 -3.29 -19.69 7.66
CA PHE A 226 -3.69 -19.83 9.07
C PHE A 226 -5.23 -19.88 9.26
N LEU A 227 -5.98 -19.12 8.46
CA LEU A 227 -7.45 -19.14 8.43
C LEU A 227 -8.01 -19.78 7.16
N GLY A 228 -7.23 -20.68 6.56
CA GLY A 228 -7.52 -21.30 5.28
C GLY A 228 -6.99 -20.51 4.10
N GLY A 229 -7.38 -20.94 2.90
CA GLY A 229 -6.94 -20.35 1.63
C GLY A 229 -7.82 -19.19 1.19
N SER A 230 -8.03 -19.07 -0.12
CA SER A 230 -8.98 -18.13 -0.71
C SER A 230 -10.44 -18.58 -0.49
N SER A 231 -11.37 -17.64 -0.59
CA SER A 231 -12.81 -17.93 -0.62
C SER A 231 -13.25 -18.65 -1.92
N ASN A 232 -12.40 -18.68 -2.94
CA ASN A 232 -12.55 -19.46 -4.17
C ASN A 232 -11.24 -20.23 -4.41
N GLY A 233 -11.04 -21.31 -3.66
CA GLY A 233 -9.83 -22.11 -3.68
C GLY A 233 -9.89 -23.26 -4.67
N ASN A 234 -8.80 -23.45 -5.39
CA ASN A 234 -8.64 -24.56 -6.32
C ASN A 234 -7.80 -25.68 -5.69
N LEU A 235 -8.44 -26.79 -5.31
CA LEU A 235 -7.74 -27.98 -4.80
C LEU A 235 -7.35 -28.96 -5.92
N GLY A 236 -7.97 -28.84 -7.10
CA GLY A 236 -7.71 -29.65 -8.28
C GLY A 236 -8.04 -31.15 -8.12
N ALA A 237 -7.68 -31.90 -9.16
CA ALA A 237 -7.97 -33.34 -9.27
C ALA A 237 -7.19 -34.22 -8.27
N ASN A 238 -6.11 -33.71 -7.67
CA ASN A 238 -5.31 -34.47 -6.71
C ASN A 238 -5.87 -34.41 -5.28
N SER A 239 -6.92 -33.63 -5.05
CA SER A 239 -7.49 -33.43 -3.72
C SER A 239 -8.28 -34.63 -3.22
N GLU A 240 -8.27 -34.84 -1.90
CA GLU A 240 -9.10 -35.86 -1.26
C GLU A 240 -10.60 -35.60 -1.49
N THR A 241 -11.01 -34.33 -1.57
CA THR A 241 -12.37 -33.94 -1.97
C THR A 241 -12.73 -34.44 -3.36
N TYR A 242 -11.85 -34.26 -4.34
CA TYR A 242 -12.08 -34.76 -5.71
C TYR A 242 -12.18 -36.28 -5.73
N LYS A 243 -11.22 -36.98 -5.09
CA LYS A 243 -11.18 -38.45 -5.03
C LYS A 243 -12.45 -39.02 -4.37
N MET A 244 -12.93 -38.40 -3.30
CA MET A 244 -14.18 -38.78 -2.63
C MET A 244 -15.38 -38.65 -3.57
N MET A 245 -15.51 -37.52 -4.28
CA MET A 245 -16.65 -37.28 -5.19
C MET A 245 -16.68 -38.28 -6.34
N VAL A 246 -15.54 -38.51 -6.99
CA VAL A 246 -15.41 -39.53 -8.04
C VAL A 246 -15.69 -40.93 -7.47
N GLY A 247 -15.20 -41.22 -6.26
CA GLY A 247 -15.47 -42.47 -5.55
C GLY A 247 -16.95 -42.69 -5.21
N GLN A 248 -17.75 -41.63 -5.12
CA GLN A 248 -19.22 -41.69 -4.96
C GLN A 248 -19.98 -41.73 -6.29
N GLY A 249 -19.28 -41.86 -7.43
CA GLY A 249 -19.90 -41.96 -8.76
C GLY A 249 -20.26 -40.61 -9.38
N ILE A 250 -19.79 -39.49 -8.84
CA ILE A 250 -19.95 -38.17 -9.46
C ILE A 250 -19.02 -38.08 -10.68
N ASP A 251 -19.55 -37.55 -11.79
CA ASP A 251 -18.78 -37.30 -13.00
C ASP A 251 -17.50 -36.49 -12.75
N ALA A 252 -16.40 -36.87 -13.42
CA ALA A 252 -15.08 -36.31 -13.22
C ALA A 252 -15.02 -34.80 -13.54
N GLY A 253 -15.78 -34.32 -14.53
CA GLY A 253 -15.85 -32.90 -14.87
C GLY A 253 -16.56 -32.09 -13.79
N THR A 254 -17.66 -32.64 -13.27
CA THR A 254 -18.42 -32.03 -12.17
C THR A 254 -17.61 -32.00 -10.86
N ALA A 255 -16.95 -33.11 -10.52
CA ALA A 255 -16.07 -33.19 -9.36
C ALA A 255 -14.88 -32.23 -9.46
N LEU A 256 -14.30 -32.06 -10.67
CA LEU A 256 -13.21 -31.12 -10.88
C LEU A 256 -13.67 -29.68 -10.73
N ASN A 257 -14.82 -29.33 -11.32
CA ASN A 257 -15.38 -27.97 -11.20
C ASN A 257 -15.66 -27.61 -9.74
N PHE A 258 -16.26 -28.54 -8.98
CA PHE A 258 -16.54 -28.35 -7.56
C PHE A 258 -15.25 -28.20 -6.74
N SER A 259 -14.30 -29.14 -6.88
CA SER A 259 -13.02 -29.10 -6.15
C SER A 259 -12.15 -27.89 -6.50
N SER A 260 -12.40 -27.24 -7.65
CA SER A 260 -11.67 -26.06 -8.10
C SER A 260 -12.24 -24.73 -7.58
N ASN A 261 -13.41 -24.74 -6.93
CA ASN A 261 -14.13 -23.52 -6.49
C ASN A 261 -14.65 -23.66 -5.05
N LEU A 262 -13.81 -24.14 -4.13
CA LEU A 262 -14.21 -24.37 -2.75
C LEU A 262 -13.98 -23.13 -1.87
N PRO A 263 -14.89 -22.83 -0.92
CA PRO A 263 -14.67 -21.80 0.09
C PRO A 263 -13.70 -22.30 1.16
N LEU A 264 -12.40 -22.27 0.87
CA LEU A 264 -11.36 -22.76 1.78
C LEU A 264 -11.13 -21.83 2.98
N TYR A 265 -11.52 -20.57 2.84
CA TYR A 265 -11.41 -19.57 3.88
C TYR A 265 -12.51 -19.78 4.95
N PHE A 266 -12.10 -19.86 6.22
CA PHE A 266 -13.02 -20.02 7.36
C PHE A 266 -12.88 -18.90 8.40
N GLY A 267 -12.18 -17.82 8.05
CA GLY A 267 -12.09 -16.64 8.90
C GLY A 267 -13.32 -15.72 8.77
N PRO A 268 -13.30 -14.56 9.44
CA PRO A 268 -14.46 -13.68 9.53
C PRO A 268 -14.60 -12.66 8.38
N GLN A 269 -13.65 -12.57 7.43
CA GLN A 269 -13.83 -11.74 6.23
C GLN A 269 -14.97 -12.29 5.37
N GLY A 270 -15.74 -11.41 4.74
CA GLY A 270 -16.78 -11.83 3.80
C GLY A 270 -16.21 -12.41 2.50
N TYR A 271 -15.03 -11.97 2.08
CA TYR A 271 -14.32 -12.49 0.92
C TYR A 271 -12.82 -12.23 1.00
N THR A 272 -12.02 -13.23 0.64
CA THR A 272 -10.58 -13.06 0.45
C THR A 272 -10.06 -13.85 -0.75
N SER A 273 -9.17 -13.22 -1.54
CA SER A 273 -8.42 -13.90 -2.59
C SER A 273 -7.21 -14.67 -2.05
N GLY A 274 -6.89 -14.53 -0.76
CA GLY A 274 -5.76 -15.21 -0.14
C GLY A 274 -5.17 -14.41 1.03
N ALA A 275 -4.06 -14.93 1.56
CA ALA A 275 -3.43 -14.37 2.73
C ALA A 275 -2.56 -13.14 2.44
N PHE A 276 -2.53 -12.18 3.36
CA PHE A 276 -1.60 -11.04 3.35
C PHE A 276 -0.25 -11.43 3.98
N TYR A 277 0.34 -12.55 3.54
CA TYR A 277 1.61 -13.08 4.03
C TYR A 277 2.81 -12.24 3.59
N SER A 278 3.66 -11.89 4.56
CA SER A 278 4.91 -11.14 4.33
C SER A 278 6.16 -11.99 4.46
N GLY A 279 6.07 -13.28 4.77
CA GLY A 279 7.24 -14.13 5.01
C GLY A 279 7.59 -14.24 6.49
N ILE A 280 7.67 -15.47 7.00
CA ILE A 280 8.03 -15.74 8.40
C ILE A 280 9.46 -15.26 8.73
N LEU A 281 10.38 -15.42 7.78
CA LEU A 281 11.77 -14.95 7.93
C LEU A 281 11.84 -13.41 7.99
N ILE A 282 11.03 -12.72 7.19
CA ILE A 282 10.96 -11.24 7.22
C ILE A 282 10.46 -10.78 8.59
N LEU A 283 9.40 -11.40 9.11
CA LEU A 283 8.89 -11.06 10.44
C LEU A 283 9.91 -11.35 11.54
N PHE A 284 10.58 -12.49 11.46
CA PHE A 284 11.61 -12.86 12.42
C PHE A 284 12.74 -11.82 12.43
N PHE A 285 13.28 -11.45 11.26
CA PHE A 285 14.34 -10.45 11.17
C PHE A 285 13.87 -9.05 11.55
N PHE A 286 12.64 -8.67 11.20
CA PHE A 286 12.05 -7.41 11.63
C PHE A 286 11.96 -7.31 13.17
N LEU A 287 11.48 -8.36 13.83
CA LEU A 287 11.42 -8.38 15.30
C LEU A 287 12.82 -8.40 15.92
N LEU A 288 13.76 -9.16 15.33
CA LEU A 288 15.14 -9.23 15.79
C LEU A 288 15.84 -7.87 15.68
N SER A 289 15.59 -7.11 14.61
CA SER A 289 16.20 -5.81 14.37
C SER A 289 15.83 -4.76 15.42
N LEU A 290 14.64 -4.89 16.04
CA LEU A 290 14.21 -4.02 17.14
C LEU A 290 15.19 -4.09 18.33
N PHE A 291 15.86 -5.23 18.53
CA PHE A 291 16.83 -5.43 19.61
C PHE A 291 18.28 -5.17 19.17
N ILE A 292 18.64 -5.56 17.94
CA ILE A 292 20.04 -5.52 17.47
C ILE A 292 20.42 -4.19 16.81
N VAL A 293 19.52 -3.61 16.01
CA VAL A 293 19.84 -2.41 15.22
C VAL A 293 19.91 -1.18 16.12
N LYS A 294 20.97 -0.38 16.00
CA LYS A 294 21.16 0.85 16.79
C LYS A 294 20.51 2.08 16.15
N ASP A 295 20.25 2.04 14.85
CA ASP A 295 19.60 3.13 14.12
C ASP A 295 18.17 3.34 14.64
N GLY A 296 17.79 4.59 14.86
CA GLY A 296 16.47 4.93 15.40
C GLY A 296 15.34 4.82 14.38
N LEU A 297 15.64 4.65 13.08
CA LEU A 297 14.65 4.37 12.04
C LEU A 297 13.78 3.16 12.39
N LYS A 298 14.31 2.17 13.13
CA LYS A 298 13.54 1.01 13.60
C LYS A 298 12.29 1.39 14.41
N TYR A 299 12.34 2.49 15.18
CA TYR A 299 11.19 2.95 15.95
C TYR A 299 10.12 3.61 15.06
N VAL A 300 10.54 4.28 13.98
CA VAL A 300 9.62 4.81 12.95
C VAL A 300 8.91 3.66 12.26
N LEU A 301 9.65 2.62 11.87
CA LEU A 301 9.07 1.43 11.22
C LEU A 301 8.14 0.67 12.14
N LEU A 302 8.49 0.53 13.43
CA LEU A 302 7.61 -0.08 14.44
C LEU A 302 6.33 0.73 14.63
N ALA A 303 6.43 2.05 14.86
CA ALA A 303 5.27 2.92 15.06
C ALA A 303 4.35 2.92 13.84
N THR A 304 4.93 2.98 12.64
CA THR A 304 4.17 2.91 11.38
C THR A 304 3.51 1.54 11.21
N SER A 305 4.22 0.45 11.53
CA SER A 305 3.66 -0.89 11.43
C SER A 305 2.45 -1.09 12.34
N VAL A 306 2.53 -0.56 13.57
CA VAL A 306 1.42 -0.60 14.53
C VAL A 306 0.23 0.22 14.03
N ILE A 307 0.44 1.45 13.52
CA ILE A 307 -0.69 2.26 13.00
C ILE A 307 -1.33 1.60 11.78
N TYR A 308 -0.54 0.99 10.90
CA TYR A 308 -1.04 0.29 9.73
C TYR A 308 -1.87 -0.92 10.11
N LEU A 309 -1.48 -1.66 11.15
CA LEU A 309 -2.31 -2.75 11.69
C LEU A 309 -3.63 -2.23 12.27
N PHE A 310 -3.59 -1.13 13.03
CA PHE A 310 -4.79 -0.56 13.61
C PHE A 310 -5.77 -0.06 12.54
N ILE A 311 -5.26 0.58 11.49
CA ILE A 311 -6.07 0.99 10.33
C ILE A 311 -6.61 -0.25 9.61
N ALA A 312 -5.76 -1.24 9.32
CA ALA A 312 -6.16 -2.46 8.61
C ALA A 312 -7.31 -3.19 9.31
N TRP A 313 -7.38 -3.12 10.65
CA TRP A 313 -8.43 -3.79 11.40
C TRP A 313 -9.84 -3.27 11.15
N GLY A 314 -9.99 -2.06 10.58
CA GLY A 314 -11.28 -1.51 10.18
C GLY A 314 -12.36 -1.64 11.28
N SER A 315 -13.47 -2.31 10.95
CA SER A 315 -14.59 -2.53 11.87
C SER A 315 -14.24 -3.42 13.08
N TYR A 316 -13.23 -4.31 12.99
CA TYR A 316 -12.73 -5.09 14.13
C TYR A 316 -11.94 -4.25 15.15
N PHE A 317 -11.63 -3.00 14.80
CA PHE A 317 -11.17 -1.97 15.73
C PHE A 317 -11.87 -0.63 15.45
N SER A 318 -13.21 -0.68 15.54
CA SER A 318 -14.10 0.43 15.21
C SER A 318 -13.80 1.71 15.99
N GLY A 319 -13.45 1.62 17.28
CA GLY A 319 -13.14 2.81 18.10
C GLY A 319 -12.04 3.70 17.49
N PHE A 320 -10.94 3.09 17.03
CA PHE A 320 -9.85 3.81 16.37
C PHE A 320 -10.22 4.22 14.94
N ASN A 321 -10.80 3.29 14.16
CA ASN A 321 -11.08 3.52 12.74
C ASN A 321 -12.20 4.54 12.52
N TYR A 322 -13.24 4.54 13.36
CA TYR A 322 -14.33 5.51 13.26
C TYR A 322 -13.86 6.89 13.71
N PHE A 323 -13.01 6.98 14.74
CA PHE A 323 -12.35 8.24 15.10
C PHE A 323 -11.54 8.80 13.92
N MET A 324 -10.71 7.98 13.28
CA MET A 324 -9.97 8.40 12.08
C MET A 324 -10.91 8.80 10.94
N PHE A 325 -12.00 8.06 10.73
CA PHE A 325 -12.97 8.33 9.69
C PHE A 325 -13.69 9.67 9.87
N ASP A 326 -14.09 10.00 11.09
CA ASP A 326 -14.90 11.17 11.38
C ASP A 326 -14.07 12.45 11.47
N TYR A 327 -12.83 12.37 11.98
CA TYR A 327 -12.03 13.55 12.31
C TYR A 327 -10.78 13.71 11.45
N PHE A 328 -10.23 12.64 10.87
CA PHE A 328 -8.96 12.74 10.16
C PHE A 328 -9.17 13.18 8.70
N PRO A 329 -8.45 14.21 8.21
CA PRO A 329 -8.73 14.82 6.90
C PRO A 329 -8.71 13.82 5.75
N TYR A 330 -9.76 13.84 4.92
CA TYR A 330 -9.94 12.98 3.74
C TYR A 330 -10.04 11.47 4.01
N PHE A 331 -9.90 10.99 5.26
CA PHE A 331 -9.94 9.56 5.57
C PHE A 331 -11.30 8.93 5.18
N ASN A 332 -12.39 9.68 5.36
CA ASN A 332 -13.75 9.29 4.96
C ASN A 332 -13.98 9.13 3.45
N LYS A 333 -12.99 9.43 2.60
CA LYS A 333 -13.09 9.27 1.15
C LYS A 333 -12.58 7.90 0.67
N PHE A 334 -11.97 7.12 1.56
CA PHE A 334 -11.35 5.83 1.24
C PHE A 334 -12.18 4.65 1.78
N ARG A 335 -12.11 3.53 1.08
CA ARG A 335 -12.69 2.22 1.47
C ARG A 335 -11.58 1.18 1.46
N ASP A 336 -11.82 -0.03 1.96
CA ASP A 336 -10.81 -1.10 1.91
C ASP A 336 -9.59 -0.79 2.80
N SER A 337 -9.82 -0.76 4.11
CA SER A 337 -8.81 -0.46 5.11
C SER A 337 -7.62 -1.44 5.09
N LYS A 338 -7.85 -2.72 4.73
CA LYS A 338 -6.79 -3.74 4.62
C LYS A 338 -5.79 -3.47 3.49
N MET A 339 -6.08 -2.56 2.55
CA MET A 339 -5.11 -2.11 1.54
C MET A 339 -3.80 -1.61 2.16
N ILE A 340 -3.85 -1.02 3.35
CA ILE A 340 -2.68 -0.44 4.01
C ILE A 340 -1.60 -1.49 4.33
N LEU A 341 -1.99 -2.77 4.40
CA LEU A 341 -1.08 -3.88 4.67
C LEU A 341 -0.01 -4.05 3.58
N THR A 342 -0.22 -3.55 2.37
CA THR A 342 0.83 -3.55 1.34
C THR A 342 1.98 -2.60 1.69
N LEU A 343 1.69 -1.49 2.38
CA LEU A 343 2.72 -0.58 2.89
C LEU A 343 3.26 -1.05 4.25
N LEU A 344 2.50 -1.85 5.00
CA LEU A 344 3.06 -2.58 6.14
C LEU A 344 4.20 -3.49 5.67
N HIS A 345 4.01 -4.20 4.56
CA HIS A 345 5.07 -5.04 3.99
C HIS A 345 6.36 -4.25 3.72
N LEU A 346 6.27 -3.01 3.22
CA LEU A 346 7.44 -2.11 3.09
C LEU A 346 8.17 -1.92 4.42
N CYS A 347 7.44 -1.65 5.50
CA CYS A 347 8.02 -1.46 6.83
C CYS A 347 8.69 -2.73 7.36
N LEU A 348 8.04 -3.88 7.15
CA LEU A 348 8.56 -5.18 7.58
C LEU A 348 9.84 -5.55 6.85
N VAL A 349 9.87 -5.44 5.52
CA VAL A 349 11.07 -5.79 4.72
C VAL A 349 12.20 -4.79 4.95
N LEU A 350 11.91 -3.51 5.18
CA LEU A 350 12.95 -2.53 5.45
C LEU A 350 13.57 -2.70 6.85
N GLY A 351 12.76 -3.10 7.82
CA GLY A 351 13.25 -3.33 9.18
C GLY A 351 13.91 -4.71 9.36
N ALA A 352 13.56 -5.70 8.54
CA ALA A 352 14.24 -6.99 8.45
C ALA A 352 15.65 -6.84 7.87
#